data_AF-A0A328NJX1-F1
#
_entry.id   AF-A0A328NJX1-F1
#
_cell.length_a   1.000
_cell.length_b   1.000
_cell.length_c   1.000
_cell.angle_alpha   90.00
_cell.angle_beta   90.00
_cell.angle_gamma   90.00
#
_symmetry.space_group_name_H-M   'P 1'
#
loop_
_entity.id
_entity.type
_entity.pdbx_description
1 polymer ?
#
loop_
_entity_poly.entity_id
_entity_poly.type
_entity_poly.pdbx_seq_one_letter_code
_entity_poly.pdbx_strand_id
1 'polypeptide(L)' 'MAPNTWLELATGRVGWAEAVTDGRVQMSGNRADLSAYLPL' A
#
# COMPACT_ATOMS: atom_id res chain seq x y z
N MET A 1 7.97 5.20 2.90
CA MET A 1 7.30 3.97 3.37
C MET A 1 8.34 3.05 3.98
N ALA A 2 8.07 2.46 5.14
CA ALA A 2 9.00 1.55 5.80
C ALA A 2 8.98 0.14 5.15
N PRO A 3 10.07 -0.64 5.19
CA PRO A 3 10.13 -1.95 4.55
C PRO A 3 9.07 -2.95 5.03
N ASN A 4 8.69 -2.89 6.31
CA ASN A 4 7.64 -3.74 6.89
C ASN A 4 6.26 -3.44 6.30
N THR A 5 5.94 -2.16 6.06
CA THR A 5 4.68 -1.75 5.42
C THR A 5 4.55 -2.35 4.03
N TRP A 6 5.65 -2.48 3.27
CA TRP A 6 5.61 -3.15 1.96
C TRP A 6 5.20 -4.61 2.10
N LEU A 7 5.82 -5.33 3.02
CA LEU A 7 5.57 -6.74 3.22
C LEU A 7 4.15 -7.00 3.70
N GLU A 8 3.63 -6.15 4.59
CA GLU A 8 2.24 -6.22 5.05
C GLU A 8 1.25 -6.04 3.90
N LEU A 9 1.49 -5.09 2.99
CA LEU A 9 0.67 -4.89 1.79
C LEU A 9 0.80 -6.06 0.80
N ALA A 10 2.02 -6.46 0.48
CA ALA A 10 2.31 -7.54 -0.46
C ALA A 10 1.71 -8.88 0.00
N THR A 11 1.63 -9.12 1.32
CA THR A 11 1.06 -10.33 1.91
C THR A 11 -0.40 -10.20 2.33
N GLY A 12 -1.03 -9.04 2.10
CA GLY A 12 -2.45 -8.81 2.43
C GLY A 12 -2.76 -8.68 3.93
N ARG A 13 -1.76 -8.44 4.78
CA ARG A 13 -1.95 -8.19 6.23
C ARG A 13 -2.55 -6.82 6.51
N VAL A 14 -2.31 -5.85 5.63
CA VAL A 14 -2.89 -4.50 5.66
C VAL A 14 -3.45 -4.20 4.27
N GLY A 15 -4.62 -3.56 4.21
CA GLY A 15 -5.22 -3.16 2.93
C GLY A 15 -4.55 -1.92 2.32
N TRP A 16 -4.54 -1.82 0.99
CA TRP A 16 -4.00 -0.64 0.29
C TRP A 16 -4.67 0.67 0.72
N ALA A 17 -6.01 0.69 0.74
CA ALA A 17 -6.78 1.88 1.13
C ALA A 17 -6.49 2.29 2.58
N GLU A 18 -6.45 1.33 3.50
CA GLU A 18 -6.09 1.55 4.90
C GLU A 18 -4.69 2.16 5.04
N ALA A 19 -3.68 1.61 4.36
CA ALA A 19 -2.31 2.13 4.45
C ALA A 19 -2.16 3.55 3.88
N VAL A 20 -2.96 3.92 2.88
CA VAL A 20 -3.00 5.28 2.34
C VAL A 20 -3.73 6.22 3.31
N THR A 21 -4.88 5.82 3.85
CA THR A 21 -5.64 6.61 4.83
C THR A 21 -4.84 6.86 6.11
N ASP A 22 -4.09 5.86 6.59
CA ASP A 22 -3.19 5.96 7.75
C ASP A 22 -1.92 6.77 7.46
N GLY A 23 -1.68 7.17 6.21
CA GLY A 23 -0.46 7.87 5.80
C GLY A 23 0.81 7.00 5.80
N ARG A 24 0.69 5.68 5.98
CA ARG A 24 1.80 4.72 5.89
C ARG A 24 2.34 4.65 4.45
N VAL A 25 1.45 4.85 3.48
CA VAL A 25 1.74 4.96 2.05
C VAL A 25 1.37 6.38 1.58
N GLN A 26 2.19 6.94 0.71
CA GLN A 26 1.92 8.22 0.05
C GLN A 26 1.83 7.96 -1.45
N MET A 27 0.77 8.48 -2.08
CA MET A 27 0.52 8.34 -3.51
C MET A 27 0.51 9.72 -4.16
N SER A 28 1.45 9.98 -5.06
CA SER A 28 1.48 11.22 -5.84
C SER A 28 1.17 10.92 -7.30
N GLY A 29 -0.12 10.96 -7.66
CA GLY A 29 -0.60 10.81 -9.04
C GLY A 29 -1.26 9.46 -9.35
N ASN A 30 -1.99 9.41 -10.48
CA ASN A 30 -2.89 8.29 -10.81
C ASN A 30 -2.20 6.95 -11.07
N ARG A 31 -0.90 6.94 -11.40
CA ARG A 31 -0.14 5.70 -11.65
C ARG A 31 0.49 5.10 -10.40
N ALA A 32 0.44 5.81 -9.28
CA ALA A 32 0.95 5.32 -8.02
C ALA A 32 -0.09 4.49 -7.25
N ASP A 33 -1.31 4.32 -7.81
CA ASP A 33 -2.29 3.39 -7.28
C ASP A 33 -1.86 1.95 -7.62
N LEU A 34 -1.41 1.22 -6.60
CA LEU A 34 -1.00 -0.17 -6.72
C LEU A 34 -2.08 -1.14 -6.22
N SER A 35 -3.27 -0.66 -5.84
CA SER A 35 -4.35 -1.50 -5.31
C SER A 35 -4.70 -2.69 -6.21
N ALA A 36 -4.64 -2.51 -7.53
CA ALA A 36 -4.93 -3.54 -8.51
C ALA A 36 -3.88 -4.67 -8.61
N TYR A 37 -2.71 -4.47 -8.00
CA TYR A 37 -1.59 -5.42 -8.05
C TYR A 37 -1.30 -6.07 -6.69
N LEU A 38 -2.13 -5.80 -5.67
CA LEU A 38 -1.95 -6.27 -4.31
C LEU A 38 -3.22 -7.01 -3.83
N PRO A 39 -3.08 -8.04 -2.97
CA PRO A 39 -1.82 -8.68 -2.58
C PRO A 39 -1.17 -9.44 -3.75
N LEU A 40 0.13 -9.78 -3.60
CA LEU A 40 0.91 -10.55 -4.59
C LEU A 40 0.71 -12.06 -4.43
#